data_AF-A0A1U8DDE2-F1
#
_entry.id   AF-A0A1U8DDE2-F1
#
_cell.length_a   1.000
_cell.length_b   1.000
_cell.length_c   1.000
_cell.angle_alpha   90.00
_cell.angle_beta   90.00
_cell.angle_gamma   90.00
#
_symmetry.space_group_name_H-M   'P 1'
#
loop_
_entity.id
_entity.type
_entity.pdbx_description
1 polymer ?
#
loop_
_entity_poly.entity_id
_entity_poly.type
_entity_poly.pdbx_seq_one_letter_code
_entity_poly.pdbx_strand_id
1 'polypeptide(L)'
;MDSESKHSFIGSFLQPPDKSKYSTFAHRKSKKLTTAMGDLPSGPDNQVALMAALKTLQEKIHRLELERSQAEENLSSLSVEAAQYKKALHHESCERDITHQELMQQKKDVSMQLSAAQSRCSLLEKQLDYMRKMVFSAEQEKKMVLQQQTQLQKEKNQNQMELHAKLEKLEVLEKECFKLTTTQKTAEDKIKQLEEKLREEEHQRKLIQDKAAQLQTGLEINRILMSSVSSQNEPKRKNRRKKTVKKNPSLKKVTPPQFYVKTGVLPFVAGKSASSSHSVSANVQSVLHMMKYRSPCVSSQYPEKAECRVSRRTIASKSVSSCSTSSSVTENLSDLLLAIQDELGQMSFEHQELVKQIQETENCEVREDLERELDCLVKRMEIKGDQISKLKKHQASVRK
;
A
#
# COMPACT_ATOMS: atom_id res chain seq x y z
N MET A 1 27.50 -24.74 13.23
CA MET A 1 28.89 -24.43 12.83
C MET A 1 29.77 -24.89 13.96
N ASP A 2 30.09 -26.17 13.89
CA ASP A 2 30.98 -26.90 14.79
C ASP A 2 32.42 -26.43 14.60
N SER A 3 33.17 -26.32 15.71
CA SER A 3 34.63 -26.48 15.71
C SER A 3 35.10 -26.68 17.15
N GLU A 4 35.18 -27.95 17.54
CA GLU A 4 36.12 -28.43 18.55
C GLU A 4 37.55 -28.06 18.12
N SER A 5 38.35 -27.47 19.00
CA SER A 5 39.80 -27.47 18.83
C SER A 5 40.50 -27.84 20.13
N LYS A 6 41.28 -28.91 19.99
CA LYS A 6 41.91 -29.73 21.01
C LYS A 6 43.21 -29.07 21.46
N HIS A 7 43.34 -28.79 22.76
CA HIS A 7 44.65 -28.63 23.40
C HIS A 7 44.64 -29.23 24.81
N SER A 8 44.62 -30.57 24.89
CA SER A 8 45.17 -31.30 26.04
C SER A 8 46.64 -31.56 25.77
N PHE A 9 47.53 -30.72 26.31
CA PHE A 9 48.91 -31.11 26.56
C PHE A 9 49.02 -31.49 28.04
N ILE A 10 48.80 -32.78 28.31
CA ILE A 10 49.05 -33.38 29.61
C ILE A 10 50.56 -33.67 29.68
N GLY A 11 51.27 -32.90 30.50
CA GLY A 11 52.67 -33.16 30.82
C GLY A 11 52.75 -34.32 31.81
N SER A 12 52.77 -35.55 31.29
CA SER A 12 53.09 -36.74 32.08
C SER A 12 54.61 -36.88 32.16
N PHE A 13 55.23 -36.40 33.23
CA PHE A 13 56.58 -36.82 33.63
C PHE A 13 56.76 -36.66 35.14
N LEU A 14 56.70 -37.79 35.85
CA LEU A 14 57.59 -38.22 36.94
C LEU A 14 56.89 -39.33 37.72
N GLN A 15 56.93 -40.54 37.14
CA GLN A 15 56.79 -41.76 37.91
C GLN A 15 58.14 -42.01 38.62
N PRO A 16 58.19 -42.15 39.95
CA PRO A 16 59.44 -42.50 40.63
C PRO A 16 59.82 -43.95 40.27
N PRO A 17 61.12 -44.27 40.05
CA PRO A 17 61.51 -45.65 39.83
C PRO A 17 61.32 -46.46 41.11
N ASP A 18 60.42 -47.44 41.04
CA ASP A 18 60.32 -48.53 41.99
C ASP A 18 61.47 -49.52 41.70
N LYS A 19 62.30 -49.78 42.71
CA LYS A 19 63.18 -50.95 42.90
C LYS A 19 64.11 -51.37 41.73
N SER A 20 65.40 -51.07 41.88
CA SER A 20 66.47 -51.97 41.41
C SER A 20 67.48 -52.16 42.55
N LYS A 21 67.39 -53.31 43.23
CA LYS A 21 68.27 -54.49 43.09
C LYS A 21 69.70 -54.23 43.59
N TYR A 22 69.94 -54.75 44.80
CA TYR A 22 71.18 -55.28 45.36
C TYR A 22 72.47 -55.01 44.55
N SER A 23 73.35 -54.18 45.10
CA SER A 23 74.78 -54.29 44.84
C SER A 23 75.41 -55.07 45.99
N THR A 24 75.59 -56.37 45.75
CA THR A 24 76.45 -57.28 46.51
C THR A 24 77.86 -56.70 46.60
N PHE A 25 78.24 -56.19 47.77
CA PHE A 25 79.63 -55.89 48.04
C PHE A 25 80.41 -57.19 48.23
N ALA A 26 81.43 -57.32 47.40
CA ALA A 26 82.25 -58.49 47.22
C ALA A 26 82.88 -58.98 48.51
N HIS A 27 82.71 -60.27 48.75
CA HIS A 27 83.47 -61.08 49.67
C HIS A 27 84.95 -61.06 49.23
N ARG A 28 85.78 -60.18 49.82
CA ARG A 28 87.24 -60.29 49.68
C ARG A 28 87.73 -61.46 50.54
N LYS A 29 87.77 -62.65 49.95
CA LYS A 29 88.72 -63.70 50.34
C LYS A 29 90.13 -63.19 50.05
N SER A 30 91.01 -63.17 51.06
CA SER A 30 92.45 -63.18 50.82
C SER A 30 93.21 -63.82 51.98
N LYS A 31 93.80 -64.97 51.63
CA LYS A 31 95.08 -65.53 52.07
C LYS A 31 95.20 -66.02 53.52
N LYS A 32 94.90 -67.32 53.65
CA LYS A 32 95.58 -68.29 54.52
C LYS A 32 97.10 -68.13 54.37
N LEU A 33 97.76 -67.63 55.40
CA LEU A 33 99.21 -67.75 55.54
C LEU A 33 99.47 -69.01 56.39
N THR A 34 100.00 -70.04 55.73
CA THR A 34 100.66 -71.17 56.38
C THR A 34 102.00 -70.67 56.89
N THR A 35 102.19 -70.64 58.20
CA THR A 35 103.53 -70.55 58.81
C THR A 35 103.85 -71.90 59.41
N ALA A 36 104.93 -72.48 58.90
CA ALA A 36 105.50 -73.74 59.33
C ALA A 36 105.97 -73.68 60.79
N MET A 37 106.02 -74.85 61.41
CA MET A 37 106.81 -75.14 62.62
C MET A 37 108.16 -74.43 62.57
N GLY A 38 108.40 -73.59 63.57
CA GLY A 38 109.67 -72.94 63.84
C GLY A 38 109.75 -72.74 65.33
N ASP A 39 110.67 -73.45 65.95
CA ASP A 39 110.90 -73.57 67.38
C ASP A 39 110.88 -72.25 68.14
N LEU A 40 110.37 -72.35 69.36
CA LEU A 40 110.51 -71.39 70.44
C LEU A 40 111.99 -71.01 70.66
N PRO A 41 112.35 -69.71 70.65
CA PRO A 41 113.29 -69.19 71.61
C PRO A 41 112.47 -68.47 72.69
N SER A 42 112.50 -69.04 73.89
CA SER A 42 112.12 -68.36 75.12
C SER A 42 113.05 -67.15 75.27
N GLY A 43 112.57 -65.96 74.88
CA GLY A 43 113.31 -64.71 74.95
C GLY A 43 112.37 -63.48 74.91
N PRO A 44 112.82 -62.29 75.32
CA PRO A 44 111.97 -61.16 75.70
C PRO A 44 111.16 -60.50 74.55
N ASP A 45 111.39 -60.88 73.28
CA ASP A 45 110.88 -60.16 72.11
C ASP A 45 109.41 -60.48 71.72
N ASN A 46 108.88 -61.67 72.08
CA ASN A 46 107.49 -62.05 71.76
C ASN A 46 106.45 -61.30 72.60
N GLN A 47 106.77 -60.98 73.85
CA GLN A 47 105.90 -60.20 74.73
C GLN A 47 105.84 -58.73 74.29
N VAL A 48 106.95 -58.21 73.73
CA VAL A 48 107.03 -56.87 73.14
C VAL A 48 106.18 -56.79 71.87
N ALA A 49 106.23 -57.79 70.99
CA ALA A 49 105.40 -57.85 69.79
C ALA A 49 103.89 -57.95 70.10
N LEU A 50 103.50 -58.75 71.10
CA LEU A 50 102.11 -58.85 71.57
C LEU A 50 101.59 -57.52 72.14
N MET A 51 102.40 -56.87 72.98
CA MET A 51 102.07 -55.55 73.54
C MET A 51 101.97 -54.47 72.47
N ALA A 52 102.84 -54.52 71.44
CA ALA A 52 102.75 -53.62 70.29
C ALA A 52 101.45 -53.84 69.50
N ALA A 53 101.08 -55.10 69.22
CA ALA A 53 99.83 -55.43 68.51
C ALA A 53 98.58 -54.99 69.27
N LEU A 54 98.55 -55.15 70.61
CA LEU A 54 97.45 -54.68 71.45
C LEU A 54 97.35 -53.15 71.47
N LYS A 55 98.48 -52.44 71.56
CA LYS A 55 98.51 -50.97 71.45
C LYS A 55 98.00 -50.50 70.08
N THR A 56 98.45 -51.14 68.99
CA THR A 56 97.94 -50.84 67.64
C THR A 56 96.44 -51.12 67.52
N LEU A 57 95.93 -52.18 68.13
CA LEU A 57 94.50 -52.48 68.14
C LEU A 57 93.69 -51.44 68.94
N GLN A 58 94.16 -51.06 70.13
CA GLN A 58 93.53 -50.01 70.94
C GLN A 58 93.49 -48.67 70.20
N GLU A 59 94.60 -48.27 69.57
CA GLU A 59 94.66 -47.05 68.78
C GLU A 59 93.75 -47.10 67.53
N LYS A 60 93.62 -48.28 66.91
CA LYS A 60 92.67 -48.51 65.81
C LYS A 60 91.22 -48.41 66.27
N ILE A 61 90.88 -49.01 67.42
CA ILE A 61 89.53 -48.90 68.01
C ILE A 61 89.22 -47.44 68.32
N HIS A 62 90.14 -46.73 68.97
CA HIS A 62 89.95 -45.32 69.30
C HIS A 62 89.73 -44.45 68.04
N ARG A 63 90.52 -44.69 66.97
CA ARG A 63 90.33 -44.02 65.68
C ARG A 63 88.95 -44.32 65.07
N LEU A 64 88.52 -45.58 65.09
CA LEU A 64 87.21 -45.98 64.57
C LEU A 64 86.06 -45.38 65.38
N GLU A 65 86.19 -45.27 66.71
CA GLU A 65 85.20 -44.60 67.56
C GLU A 65 85.10 -43.10 67.24
N LEU A 66 86.24 -42.43 67.01
CA LEU A 66 86.26 -41.03 66.57
C LEU A 66 85.61 -40.86 65.19
N GLU A 67 85.96 -41.72 64.23
CA GLU A 67 85.34 -41.72 62.89
C GLU A 67 83.83 -42.01 62.96
N ARG A 68 83.39 -42.90 63.85
CA ARG A 68 81.96 -43.19 64.09
C ARG A 68 81.23 -41.96 64.62
N SER A 69 81.76 -41.31 65.66
CA SER A 69 81.18 -40.09 66.22
C SER A 69 81.12 -38.96 65.18
N GLN A 70 82.18 -38.78 64.40
CA GLN A 70 82.21 -37.81 63.30
C GLN A 70 81.15 -38.13 62.22
N ALA A 71 80.98 -39.40 61.87
CA ALA A 71 79.96 -39.83 60.91
C ALA A 71 78.54 -39.64 61.45
N GLU A 72 78.31 -39.89 62.75
CA GLU A 72 77.03 -39.63 63.43
C GLU A 72 76.69 -38.14 63.46
N GLU A 73 77.65 -37.28 63.79
CA GLU A 73 77.49 -35.82 63.75
C GLU A 73 77.17 -35.31 62.34
N ASN A 74 77.91 -35.80 61.33
CA ASN A 74 77.67 -35.46 59.92
C ASN A 74 76.27 -35.92 59.47
N LEU A 75 75.84 -37.12 59.85
CA LEU A 75 74.50 -37.63 59.54
C LEU A 75 73.41 -36.81 60.22
N SER A 76 73.61 -36.44 61.49
CA SER A 76 72.69 -35.57 62.24
C SER A 76 72.58 -34.18 61.58
N SER A 77 73.72 -33.57 61.22
CA SER A 77 73.76 -32.28 60.50
C SER A 77 73.02 -32.36 59.16
N LEU A 78 73.30 -33.40 58.35
CA LEU A 78 72.63 -33.63 57.08
C LEU A 78 71.13 -33.88 57.25
N SER A 79 70.72 -34.59 58.31
CA SER A 79 69.30 -34.81 58.62
C SER A 79 68.57 -33.51 58.95
N VAL A 80 69.23 -32.60 59.69
CA VAL A 80 68.68 -31.26 59.99
C VAL A 80 68.57 -30.44 58.71
N GLU A 81 69.60 -30.43 57.87
CA GLU A 81 69.61 -29.70 56.60
C GLU A 81 68.51 -30.22 55.64
N ALA A 82 68.39 -31.55 55.51
CA ALA A 82 67.34 -32.19 54.71
C ALA A 82 65.93 -31.84 55.22
N ALA A 83 65.74 -31.80 56.54
CA ALA A 83 64.47 -31.39 57.13
C ALA A 83 64.16 -29.91 56.86
N GLN A 84 65.18 -29.03 56.85
CA GLN A 84 65.02 -27.62 56.52
C GLN A 84 64.67 -27.42 55.04
N TYR A 85 65.34 -28.09 54.10
CA TYR A 85 64.98 -28.02 52.68
C TYR A 85 63.57 -28.51 52.43
N LYS A 86 63.15 -29.60 53.08
CA LYS A 86 61.77 -30.10 52.96
C LYS A 86 60.75 -29.05 53.41
N LYS A 87 61.01 -28.33 54.51
CA LYS A 87 60.13 -27.26 54.99
C LYS A 87 60.10 -26.08 54.03
N ALA A 88 61.25 -25.63 53.53
CA ALA A 88 61.34 -24.53 52.56
C ALA A 88 60.59 -24.86 51.26
N LEU A 89 60.78 -26.07 50.73
CA LEU A 89 60.10 -26.52 49.52
C LEU A 89 58.58 -26.62 49.71
N HIS A 90 58.13 -27.12 50.86
CA HIS A 90 56.70 -27.16 51.18
C HIS A 90 56.10 -25.75 51.28
N HIS A 91 56.79 -24.82 51.95
CA HIS A 91 56.37 -23.43 52.04
C HIS A 91 56.24 -22.80 50.65
N GLU A 92 57.26 -22.96 49.80
CA GLU A 92 57.22 -22.43 48.44
C GLU A 92 56.07 -23.04 47.62
N SER A 93 55.74 -24.32 47.86
CA SER A 93 54.58 -24.95 47.24
C SER A 93 53.26 -24.33 47.69
N CYS A 94 53.08 -24.10 48.99
CA CYS A 94 51.88 -23.46 49.50
C CYS A 94 51.71 -22.04 48.94
N GLU A 95 52.78 -21.25 48.88
CA GLU A 95 52.75 -19.91 48.28
C GLU A 95 52.38 -19.95 46.79
N ARG A 96 52.94 -20.91 46.04
CA ARG A 96 52.56 -21.14 44.64
C ARG A 96 51.09 -21.50 44.48
N ASP A 97 50.54 -22.30 45.38
CA ASP A 97 49.12 -22.69 45.33
C ASP A 97 48.19 -21.49 45.65
N ILE A 98 48.54 -20.66 46.64
CA ILE A 98 47.80 -19.45 47.01
C ILE A 98 47.80 -18.45 45.84
N THR A 99 48.98 -18.14 45.30
CA THR A 99 49.11 -17.21 44.16
C THR A 99 48.38 -17.72 42.92
N HIS A 100 48.39 -19.03 42.67
CA HIS A 100 47.61 -19.63 41.59
C HIS A 100 46.10 -19.49 41.81
N GLN A 101 45.62 -19.72 43.04
CA GLN A 101 44.21 -19.58 43.38
C GLN A 101 43.74 -18.12 43.22
N GLU A 102 44.53 -17.15 43.68
CA GLU A 102 44.27 -15.72 43.52
C GLU A 102 44.20 -15.33 42.04
N LEU A 103 45.16 -15.79 41.23
CA LEU A 103 45.16 -15.55 39.78
C LEU A 103 43.92 -16.15 39.12
N MET A 104 43.53 -17.37 39.50
CA MET A 104 42.31 -18.00 39.00
C MET A 104 41.06 -17.22 39.40
N GLN A 105 41.01 -16.66 40.61
CA GLN A 105 39.90 -15.83 41.06
C GLN A 105 39.83 -14.51 40.28
N GLN A 106 40.96 -13.81 40.13
CA GLN A 106 41.04 -12.59 39.31
C GLN A 106 40.62 -12.86 37.87
N LYS A 107 41.05 -13.99 37.28
CA LYS A 107 40.63 -14.40 35.93
C LYS A 107 39.11 -14.59 35.84
N LYS A 108 38.47 -15.19 36.85
CA LYS A 108 37.01 -15.34 36.89
C LYS A 108 36.30 -13.99 37.00
N ASP A 109 36.80 -13.10 37.85
CA ASP A 109 36.20 -11.78 38.06
C ASP A 109 36.30 -10.93 36.78
N VAL A 110 37.46 -10.92 36.12
CA VAL A 110 37.64 -10.27 34.81
C VAL A 110 36.73 -10.89 33.75
N SER A 111 36.61 -12.22 33.72
CA SER A 111 35.70 -12.89 32.79
C SER A 111 34.23 -12.51 33.02
N MET A 112 33.81 -12.34 34.27
CA MET A 112 32.47 -11.90 34.63
C MET A 112 32.22 -10.44 34.24
N GLN A 113 33.21 -9.57 34.47
CA GLN A 113 33.13 -8.17 34.03
C GLN A 113 33.06 -8.06 32.50
N LEU A 114 33.83 -8.89 31.78
CA LEU A 114 33.81 -8.93 30.32
C LEU A 114 32.45 -9.39 29.79
N SER A 115 31.86 -10.44 30.37
CA SER A 115 30.53 -10.93 29.94
C SER A 115 29.42 -9.92 30.26
N ALA A 116 29.50 -9.23 31.39
CA ALA A 116 28.60 -8.13 31.74
C ALA A 116 28.72 -6.96 30.76
N ALA A 117 29.95 -6.56 30.42
CA ALA A 117 30.21 -5.52 29.42
C ALA A 117 29.70 -5.91 28.03
N GLN A 118 29.95 -7.14 27.59
CA GLN A 118 29.43 -7.69 26.32
C GLN A 118 27.89 -7.65 26.28
N SER A 119 27.23 -8.04 27.38
CA SER A 119 25.77 -7.99 27.48
C SER A 119 25.24 -6.56 27.36
N ARG A 120 25.92 -5.60 28.01
CA ARG A 120 25.59 -4.17 27.89
C ARG A 120 25.77 -3.65 26.46
N CYS A 121 26.86 -4.01 25.80
CA CYS A 121 27.10 -3.65 24.41
C CYS A 121 26.03 -4.23 23.47
N SER A 122 25.69 -5.51 23.63
CA SER A 122 24.63 -6.15 22.84
C SER A 122 23.27 -5.47 23.01
N LEU A 123 22.94 -5.00 24.23
CA LEU A 123 21.71 -4.24 24.45
C LEU A 123 21.72 -2.89 23.72
N LEU A 124 22.84 -2.17 23.78
CA LEU A 124 22.99 -0.88 23.10
C LEU A 124 22.94 -1.05 21.57
N GLU A 125 23.54 -2.11 21.03
CA GLU A 125 23.43 -2.44 19.60
C GLU A 125 21.98 -2.64 19.18
N LYS A 126 21.20 -3.42 19.94
CA LYS A 126 19.76 -3.61 19.68
C LYS A 126 18.98 -2.29 19.74
N GLN A 127 19.29 -1.40 20.69
CA GLN A 127 18.66 -0.08 20.78
C GLN A 127 19.01 0.80 19.58
N LEU A 128 20.27 0.80 19.15
CA LEU A 128 20.70 1.53 17.96
C LEU A 128 20.03 1.00 16.70
N ASP A 129 19.88 -0.32 16.56
CA ASP A 129 19.17 -0.93 15.44
C ASP A 129 17.69 -0.56 15.43
N TYR A 130 17.05 -0.51 16.59
CA TYR A 130 15.68 -0.01 16.71
C TYR A 130 15.59 1.46 16.30
N MET A 131 16.50 2.32 16.78
CA MET A 131 16.53 3.73 16.39
C MET A 131 16.76 3.91 14.89
N ARG A 132 17.67 3.14 14.27
CA ARG A 132 17.89 3.15 12.81
C ARG A 132 16.61 2.82 12.04
N LYS A 133 15.86 1.80 12.48
CA LYS A 133 14.57 1.43 11.87
C LYS A 133 13.53 2.54 12.01
N MET A 134 13.41 3.13 13.20
CA MET A 134 12.49 4.24 13.45
C MET A 134 12.79 5.46 12.57
N VAL A 135 14.07 5.84 12.47
CA VAL A 135 14.51 6.94 11.60
C VAL A 135 14.23 6.62 10.14
N PHE A 136 14.54 5.40 9.68
CA PHE A 136 14.24 4.98 8.32
C PHE A 136 12.74 5.05 8.00
N SER A 137 11.88 4.56 8.90
CA SER A 137 10.42 4.66 8.74
C SER A 137 9.96 6.12 8.66
N ALA A 138 10.45 6.97 9.56
CA ALA A 138 10.12 8.39 9.58
C ALA A 138 10.58 9.13 8.31
N GLU A 139 11.76 8.79 7.77
CA GLU A 139 12.27 9.33 6.51
C GLU A 139 11.41 8.89 5.31
N GLN A 140 10.98 7.63 5.31
CA GLN A 140 10.08 7.10 4.29
C GLN A 140 8.70 7.76 4.35
N GLU A 141 8.11 7.93 5.54
CA GLU A 141 6.86 8.66 5.74
C GLU A 141 6.97 10.11 5.24
N LYS A 142 8.05 10.81 5.60
CA LYS A 142 8.33 12.17 5.11
C LYS A 142 8.39 12.21 3.58
N LYS A 143 9.04 11.22 2.94
CA LYS A 143 9.12 11.12 1.49
C LYS A 143 7.74 10.90 0.86
N MET A 144 6.92 10.03 1.43
CA MET A 144 5.56 9.77 0.96
C MET A 144 4.67 11.01 1.08
N VAL A 145 4.72 11.71 2.22
CA VAL A 145 3.97 12.96 2.45
C VAL A 145 4.40 14.04 1.46
N LEU A 146 5.70 14.21 1.23
CA LEU A 146 6.21 15.21 0.27
C LEU A 146 5.77 14.90 -1.17
N GLN A 147 5.77 13.62 -1.55
CA GLN A 147 5.27 13.18 -2.86
C GLN A 147 3.76 13.45 -2.99
N GLN A 148 2.97 13.12 -1.96
CA GLN A 148 1.54 13.38 -1.94
C GLN A 148 1.24 14.89 -2.01
N GLN A 149 1.99 15.72 -1.28
CA GLN A 149 1.87 17.18 -1.34
C GLN A 149 2.20 17.72 -2.73
N THR A 150 3.24 17.19 -3.38
CA THR A 150 3.62 17.57 -4.74
C THR A 150 2.53 17.18 -5.75
N GLN A 151 1.93 15.99 -5.60
CA GLN A 151 0.83 15.55 -6.45
C GLN A 151 -0.41 16.42 -6.25
N LEU A 152 -0.79 16.69 -5.00
CA LEU A 152 -1.94 17.54 -4.68
C LEU A 152 -1.74 18.97 -5.21
N GLN A 153 -0.52 19.50 -5.15
CA GLN A 153 -0.22 20.81 -5.74
C GLN A 153 -0.35 20.81 -7.26
N LYS A 154 0.10 19.74 -7.94
CA LYS A 154 -0.09 19.59 -9.39
C LYS A 154 -1.57 19.47 -9.76
N GLU A 155 -2.33 18.67 -9.03
CA GLU A 155 -3.79 18.53 -9.23
C GLU A 155 -4.51 19.87 -8.98
N LYS A 156 -4.13 20.62 -7.93
CA LYS A 156 -4.66 21.96 -7.67
C LYS A 156 -4.37 22.93 -8.82
N ASN A 157 -3.13 22.95 -9.30
CA ASN A 157 -2.75 23.81 -10.44
C ASN A 157 -3.52 23.44 -11.71
N GLN A 158 -3.67 22.13 -11.99
CA GLN A 158 -4.45 21.64 -13.12
C GLN A 158 -5.92 22.06 -13.02
N ASN A 159 -6.53 21.88 -11.85
CA ASN A 159 -7.92 22.30 -11.60
C ASN A 159 -8.09 23.82 -11.75
N GLN A 160 -7.10 24.60 -11.31
CA GLN A 160 -7.11 26.06 -11.46
C GLN A 160 -7.03 26.47 -12.94
N MET A 161 -6.20 25.81 -13.74
CA MET A 161 -6.15 26.04 -15.19
C MET A 161 -7.47 25.66 -15.88
N GLU A 162 -8.07 24.53 -15.51
CA GLU A 162 -9.37 24.11 -16.06
C GLU A 162 -10.49 25.08 -15.69
N LEU A 163 -10.52 25.55 -14.44
CA LEU A 163 -11.46 26.57 -13.99
C LEU A 163 -11.31 27.87 -14.78
N HIS A 164 -10.06 28.33 -14.97
CA HIS A 164 -9.79 29.53 -15.76
C HIS A 164 -10.30 29.38 -17.21
N ALA A 165 -10.05 28.24 -17.85
CA ALA A 165 -10.54 27.98 -19.21
C ALA A 165 -12.08 27.95 -19.27
N LYS A 166 -12.75 27.40 -18.26
CA LYS A 166 -14.23 27.43 -18.16
C LYS A 166 -14.77 28.84 -17.98
N LEU A 167 -14.11 29.66 -17.16
CA LEU A 167 -14.48 31.07 -16.95
C LEU A 167 -14.34 31.87 -18.24
N GLU A 168 -13.24 31.71 -18.97
CA GLU A 168 -13.05 32.37 -20.28
C GLU A 168 -14.12 31.97 -21.28
N LYS A 169 -14.48 30.67 -21.35
CA LYS A 169 -15.58 30.20 -22.19
C LYS A 169 -16.92 30.80 -21.79
N LEU A 170 -17.18 30.95 -20.49
CA LEU A 170 -18.41 31.56 -19.98
C LEU A 170 -18.47 33.05 -20.37
N GLU A 171 -17.37 33.78 -20.24
CA GLU A 171 -17.26 35.18 -20.65
C GLU A 171 -17.57 35.37 -22.14
N VAL A 172 -17.08 34.47 -23.00
CA VAL A 172 -17.40 34.49 -24.43
C VAL A 172 -18.90 34.29 -24.67
N LEU A 173 -19.50 33.30 -24.01
CA LEU A 173 -20.94 33.03 -24.12
C LEU A 173 -21.78 34.21 -23.60
N GLU A 174 -21.36 34.86 -22.51
CA GLU A 174 -22.04 36.05 -21.98
C GLU A 174 -22.04 37.20 -23.00
N LYS A 175 -20.90 37.44 -23.66
CA LYS A 175 -20.78 38.42 -24.75
C LYS A 175 -21.70 38.08 -25.93
N GLU A 176 -21.83 36.80 -26.27
CA GLU A 176 -22.74 36.35 -27.33
C GLU A 176 -24.22 36.51 -26.96
N CYS A 177 -24.60 36.15 -25.73
CA CYS A 177 -25.95 36.38 -25.20
C CYS A 177 -26.31 37.86 -25.25
N PHE A 178 -25.38 38.76 -24.91
CA PHE A 178 -25.61 40.20 -25.01
C PHE A 178 -25.87 40.64 -26.45
N LYS A 179 -25.04 40.20 -27.40
CA LYS A 179 -25.21 40.48 -28.85
C LYS A 179 -26.54 39.95 -29.40
N LEU A 180 -26.94 38.76 -28.98
CA LEU A 180 -28.22 38.17 -29.37
C LEU A 180 -29.38 38.97 -28.79
N THR A 181 -29.28 39.40 -27.53
CA THR A 181 -30.32 40.22 -26.88
C THR A 181 -30.50 41.56 -27.56
N THR A 182 -29.42 42.25 -27.95
CA THR A 182 -29.51 43.53 -28.67
C THR A 182 -30.11 43.35 -30.07
N THR A 183 -29.75 42.26 -30.76
CA THR A 183 -30.32 41.90 -32.06
C THR A 183 -31.80 41.56 -31.95
N GLN A 184 -32.19 40.74 -30.96
CA GLN A 184 -33.58 40.39 -30.66
C GLN A 184 -34.41 41.63 -30.39
N LYS A 185 -33.95 42.53 -29.50
CA LYS A 185 -34.66 43.78 -29.19
C LYS A 185 -34.89 44.63 -30.46
N THR A 186 -33.86 44.74 -31.30
CA THR A 186 -33.97 45.47 -32.58
C THR A 186 -35.02 44.84 -33.51
N ALA A 187 -35.07 43.51 -33.57
CA ALA A 187 -36.07 42.79 -34.36
C ALA A 187 -37.49 42.97 -33.79
N GLU A 188 -37.66 42.90 -32.47
CA GLU A 188 -38.93 43.15 -31.78
C GLU A 188 -39.46 44.56 -32.03
N ASP A 189 -38.59 45.57 -31.94
CA ASP A 189 -38.96 46.97 -32.21
C ASP A 189 -39.38 47.16 -33.68
N LYS A 190 -38.70 46.49 -34.61
CA LYS A 190 -39.07 46.51 -36.03
C LYS A 190 -40.41 45.81 -36.30
N ILE A 191 -40.70 44.70 -35.60
CA ILE A 191 -42.00 44.01 -35.70
C ILE A 191 -43.11 44.93 -35.19
N LYS A 192 -42.94 45.57 -34.02
CA LYS A 192 -43.93 46.52 -33.49
C LYS A 192 -44.23 47.66 -34.47
N GLN A 193 -43.21 48.21 -35.12
CA GLN A 193 -43.39 49.24 -36.15
C GLN A 193 -44.18 48.72 -37.37
N LEU A 194 -43.94 47.48 -37.79
CA LEU A 194 -44.68 46.87 -38.90
C LEU A 194 -46.12 46.53 -38.51
N GLU A 195 -46.37 46.08 -37.28
CA GLU A 195 -47.71 45.84 -36.74
C GLU A 195 -48.54 47.12 -36.66
N GLU A 196 -47.91 48.25 -36.30
CA GLU A 196 -48.57 49.56 -36.29
C GLU A 196 -48.97 50.00 -37.71
N LYS A 197 -48.04 49.92 -38.67
CA LYS A 197 -48.34 50.21 -40.09
C LYS A 197 -49.42 49.28 -40.66
N LEU A 198 -49.43 48.01 -40.24
CA LEU A 198 -50.45 47.05 -40.66
C LEU A 198 -51.83 47.48 -40.16
N ARG A 199 -51.95 47.90 -38.90
CA ARG A 199 -53.21 48.42 -38.33
C ARG A 199 -53.70 49.67 -39.07
N GLU A 200 -52.80 50.57 -39.43
CA GLU A 200 -53.12 51.77 -40.23
C GLU A 200 -53.65 51.39 -41.62
N GLU A 201 -52.96 50.49 -42.33
CA GLU A 201 -53.39 49.97 -43.62
C GLU A 201 -54.74 49.24 -43.55
N GLU A 202 -54.96 48.40 -42.53
CA GLU A 202 -56.25 47.75 -42.29
C GLU A 202 -57.38 48.76 -42.07
N HIS A 203 -57.13 49.81 -41.30
CA HIS A 203 -58.07 50.90 -41.08
C HIS A 203 -58.39 51.63 -42.40
N GLN A 204 -57.38 51.95 -43.20
CA GLN A 204 -57.58 52.58 -44.52
C GLN A 204 -58.39 51.68 -45.46
N ARG A 205 -58.09 50.37 -45.53
CA ARG A 205 -58.86 49.41 -46.32
C ARG A 205 -60.32 49.33 -45.88
N LYS A 206 -60.57 49.40 -44.56
CA LYS A 206 -61.93 49.45 -44.01
C LYS A 206 -62.68 50.71 -44.46
N LEU A 207 -62.06 51.88 -44.39
CA LEU A 207 -62.68 53.12 -44.92
C LEU A 207 -63.04 53.02 -46.40
N ILE A 208 -62.14 52.44 -47.21
CA ILE A 208 -62.38 52.25 -48.65
C ILE A 208 -63.54 51.28 -48.86
N GLN A 209 -63.57 50.17 -48.12
CA GLN A 209 -64.65 49.20 -48.16
C GLN A 209 -66.00 49.82 -47.78
N ASP A 210 -66.05 50.62 -46.70
CA ASP A 210 -67.26 51.31 -46.26
C ASP A 210 -67.75 52.31 -47.32
N LYS A 211 -66.83 53.07 -47.94
CA LYS A 211 -67.16 54.00 -49.04
C LYS A 211 -67.66 53.25 -50.28
N ALA A 212 -67.06 52.11 -50.62
CA ALA A 212 -67.52 51.27 -51.72
C ALA A 212 -68.92 50.69 -51.44
N ALA A 213 -69.19 50.25 -50.21
CA ALA A 213 -70.51 49.77 -49.80
C ALA A 213 -71.57 50.88 -49.81
N GLN A 214 -71.23 52.10 -49.39
CA GLN A 214 -72.10 53.28 -49.52
C GLN A 214 -72.43 53.58 -50.98
N LEU A 215 -71.43 53.57 -51.87
CA LEU A 215 -71.63 53.76 -53.31
C LEU A 215 -72.51 52.65 -53.90
N GLN A 216 -72.28 51.38 -53.56
CA GLN A 216 -73.09 50.26 -54.02
C GLN A 216 -74.55 50.38 -53.55
N THR A 217 -74.76 50.78 -52.30
CA THR A 217 -76.10 51.04 -51.75
C THR A 217 -76.76 52.22 -52.46
N GLY A 218 -76.03 53.31 -52.69
CA GLY A 218 -76.52 54.46 -53.46
C GLY A 218 -76.88 54.11 -54.90
N LEU A 219 -76.07 53.28 -55.57
CA LEU A 219 -76.35 52.76 -56.91
C LEU A 219 -77.58 51.84 -56.90
N GLU A 220 -77.76 51.00 -55.89
CA GLU A 220 -78.93 50.14 -55.76
C GLU A 220 -80.22 50.94 -55.52
N ILE A 221 -80.17 51.97 -54.68
CA ILE A 221 -81.28 52.92 -54.50
C ILE A 221 -81.61 53.61 -55.82
N ASN A 222 -80.58 54.11 -56.53
CA ASN A 222 -80.76 54.73 -57.85
C ASN A 222 -81.34 53.74 -58.87
N ARG A 223 -80.91 52.46 -58.86
CA ARG A 223 -81.45 51.38 -59.70
C ARG A 223 -82.92 51.15 -59.41
N ILE A 224 -83.31 51.04 -58.14
CA ILE A 224 -84.70 50.88 -57.70
C ILE A 224 -85.52 52.09 -58.18
N LEU A 225 -85.04 53.32 -57.95
CA LEU A 225 -85.71 54.55 -58.38
C LEU A 225 -85.92 54.60 -59.90
N MET A 226 -84.89 54.32 -60.69
CA MET A 226 -84.98 54.29 -62.17
C MET A 226 -85.89 53.16 -62.68
N SER A 227 -85.87 51.99 -62.04
CA SER A 227 -86.81 50.90 -62.35
C SER A 227 -88.27 51.24 -61.99
N SER A 228 -88.47 52.19 -61.07
CA SER A 228 -89.80 52.68 -60.69
C SER A 228 -90.36 53.69 -61.71
N VAL A 229 -89.48 54.38 -62.46
CA VAL A 229 -89.84 55.32 -63.53
C VAL A 229 -89.89 54.62 -64.92
N SER A 230 -89.14 53.54 -65.12
CA SER A 230 -89.19 52.69 -66.32
C SER A 230 -90.19 51.53 -66.16
N SER A 231 -91.48 51.85 -66.16
CA SER A 231 -92.57 50.86 -66.27
C SER A 231 -93.57 51.24 -67.38
N GLN A 232 -93.06 51.47 -68.59
CA GLN A 232 -93.83 51.24 -69.82
C GLN A 232 -92.90 50.72 -70.92
N ASN A 233 -92.95 49.40 -71.14
CA ASN A 233 -93.05 48.73 -72.44
C ASN A 233 -92.57 47.28 -72.33
N GLU A 234 -93.54 46.36 -72.27
CA GLU A 234 -93.38 44.94 -72.62
C GLU A 234 -93.39 44.76 -74.14
N PRO A 235 -92.74 43.71 -74.69
CA PRO A 235 -93.48 42.87 -75.63
C PRO A 235 -93.34 41.36 -75.44
N LYS A 236 -94.39 40.69 -75.92
CA LYS A 236 -94.82 39.29 -75.72
C LYS A 236 -94.13 38.23 -76.62
N ARG A 237 -93.87 37.07 -75.98
CA ARG A 237 -94.11 35.64 -76.37
C ARG A 237 -93.38 34.97 -77.57
N LYS A 238 -92.84 33.76 -77.34
CA LYS A 238 -93.43 32.46 -77.78
C LYS A 238 -92.67 31.20 -77.28
N ASN A 239 -93.44 30.12 -77.12
CA ASN A 239 -93.09 28.82 -76.53
C ASN A 239 -92.25 27.88 -77.44
N ARG A 240 -91.37 27.05 -76.85
CA ARG A 240 -91.28 25.60 -77.16
C ARG A 240 -90.61 24.79 -76.02
N ARG A 241 -90.98 23.50 -75.98
CA ARG A 241 -91.13 22.64 -74.79
C ARG A 241 -89.85 22.00 -74.23
N LYS A 242 -89.84 21.89 -72.89
CA LYS A 242 -89.41 20.80 -71.97
C LYS A 242 -88.09 20.04 -72.22
N LYS A 243 -87.24 20.01 -71.19
CA LYS A 243 -87.01 18.80 -70.37
C LYS A 243 -86.55 19.16 -68.94
N THR A 244 -87.07 18.36 -68.01
CA THR A 244 -87.04 18.45 -66.55
C THR A 244 -85.76 17.87 -65.94
N VAL A 245 -85.34 18.34 -64.76
CA VAL A 245 -85.30 17.57 -63.47
C VAL A 245 -84.31 18.22 -62.46
N LYS A 246 -84.87 18.59 -61.28
CA LYS A 246 -84.38 18.52 -59.86
C LYS A 246 -82.93 18.96 -59.53
N LYS A 247 -82.57 19.50 -58.35
CA LYS A 247 -83.16 19.89 -57.06
C LYS A 247 -82.01 20.63 -56.31
N ASN A 248 -82.31 21.61 -55.47
CA ASN A 248 -81.43 22.17 -54.41
C ASN A 248 -81.16 21.08 -53.32
N PRO A 249 -80.23 21.19 -52.32
CA PRO A 249 -79.82 22.44 -51.63
C PRO A 249 -78.41 22.52 -50.96
N SER A 250 -78.13 23.72 -50.40
CA SER A 250 -77.50 24.03 -49.10
C SER A 250 -76.02 23.72 -48.76
N LEU A 251 -75.36 24.81 -48.33
CA LEU A 251 -74.52 25.00 -47.12
C LEU A 251 -73.13 24.34 -46.99
N LYS A 252 -72.15 25.25 -46.88
CA LYS A 252 -71.03 25.33 -45.92
C LYS A 252 -69.77 24.45 -46.13
N LYS A 253 -68.65 25.21 -46.13
CA LYS A 253 -67.32 24.96 -45.54
C LYS A 253 -66.24 24.25 -46.38
N VAL A 254 -65.17 25.02 -46.59
CA VAL A 254 -63.75 24.74 -46.28
C VAL A 254 -62.92 23.93 -47.29
N THR A 255 -61.70 24.47 -47.50
CA THR A 255 -60.43 23.92 -48.02
C THR A 255 -60.07 24.00 -49.52
N PRO A 256 -58.78 24.28 -49.84
CA PRO A 256 -58.29 24.90 -51.08
C PRO A 256 -57.79 23.83 -52.10
N PRO A 257 -57.25 24.22 -53.28
CA PRO A 257 -57.21 23.36 -54.47
C PRO A 257 -56.12 22.28 -54.40
N GLN A 258 -56.46 21.10 -54.90
CA GLN A 258 -55.52 20.01 -55.18
C GLN A 258 -54.52 20.45 -56.25
N PHE A 259 -53.26 20.63 -55.86
CA PHE A 259 -52.12 20.59 -56.78
C PHE A 259 -51.47 19.22 -56.72
N TYR A 260 -51.44 18.56 -57.87
CA TYR A 260 -50.72 17.33 -58.15
C TYR A 260 -49.20 17.62 -58.15
N VAL A 261 -48.44 17.01 -57.23
CA VAL A 261 -46.98 17.14 -57.19
C VAL A 261 -46.35 15.88 -57.79
N LYS A 262 -45.62 16.06 -58.89
CA LYS A 262 -44.73 15.05 -59.46
C LYS A 262 -43.66 14.68 -58.42
N THR A 263 -43.44 13.38 -58.24
CA THR A 263 -42.32 12.79 -57.49
C THR A 263 -41.00 13.47 -57.89
N GLY A 264 -40.33 14.14 -56.94
CA GLY A 264 -38.94 14.58 -57.14
C GLY A 264 -38.51 15.94 -56.59
N VAL A 265 -39.34 16.71 -55.88
CA VAL A 265 -38.89 17.97 -55.24
C VAL A 265 -39.46 18.09 -53.83
N LEU A 266 -38.60 17.92 -52.82
CA LEU A 266 -38.90 18.14 -51.40
C LEU A 266 -38.89 19.65 -51.07
N PRO A 267 -39.86 20.19 -50.31
CA PRO A 267 -39.97 21.62 -50.03
C PRO A 267 -39.25 21.99 -48.73
N PHE A 268 -37.96 21.68 -48.64
CA PHE A 268 -37.07 22.33 -47.68
C PHE A 268 -35.72 22.55 -48.37
N VAL A 269 -35.52 23.78 -48.86
CA VAL A 269 -34.17 24.26 -49.17
C VAL A 269 -33.61 24.76 -47.86
N ALA A 270 -32.82 23.92 -47.20
CA ALA A 270 -31.93 24.37 -46.14
C ALA A 270 -30.85 25.26 -46.76
N GLY A 271 -30.75 26.50 -46.29
CA GLY A 271 -29.57 27.37 -46.34
C GLY A 271 -28.94 27.62 -47.71
N LYS A 272 -29.35 28.70 -48.40
CA LYS A 272 -28.42 29.42 -49.29
C LYS A 272 -27.79 30.55 -48.50
N SER A 273 -26.59 30.34 -47.96
CA SER A 273 -25.75 31.43 -47.49
C SER A 273 -24.99 32.03 -48.68
N ALA A 274 -25.12 33.34 -48.90
CA ALA A 274 -24.22 34.09 -49.77
C ALA A 274 -22.91 34.41 -49.01
N SER A 275 -22.13 33.39 -48.70
CA SER A 275 -20.73 33.55 -48.28
C SER A 275 -19.97 32.25 -48.49
N SER A 276 -18.77 32.37 -49.08
CA SER A 276 -17.89 31.26 -49.44
C SER A 276 -17.31 30.60 -48.20
N SER A 277 -17.89 29.49 -47.72
CA SER A 277 -17.20 28.41 -46.98
C SER A 277 -18.13 27.21 -46.71
N HIS A 278 -17.71 26.02 -47.20
CA HIS A 278 -18.09 24.65 -46.82
C HIS A 278 -19.59 24.25 -46.82
N SER A 279 -20.03 23.59 -47.90
CA SER A 279 -21.30 22.85 -47.95
C SER A 279 -21.19 21.52 -47.19
N VAL A 280 -21.91 21.37 -46.07
CA VAL A 280 -22.10 20.07 -45.41
C VAL A 280 -23.41 19.46 -45.91
N SER A 281 -23.33 18.43 -46.75
CA SER A 281 -24.50 17.64 -47.15
C SER A 281 -25.00 16.84 -45.94
N ALA A 282 -26.14 17.22 -45.37
CA ALA A 282 -26.82 16.40 -44.39
C ALA A 282 -27.32 15.12 -45.07
N ASN A 283 -26.73 13.98 -44.74
CA ASN A 283 -27.13 12.68 -45.29
C ASN A 283 -28.54 12.33 -44.77
N VAL A 284 -29.53 12.45 -45.65
CA VAL A 284 -30.95 12.19 -45.36
C VAL A 284 -31.17 10.76 -44.83
N GLN A 285 -30.32 9.79 -45.20
CA GLN A 285 -30.37 8.43 -44.65
C GLN A 285 -30.00 8.38 -43.16
N SER A 286 -29.05 9.22 -42.71
CA SER A 286 -28.65 9.30 -41.29
C SER A 286 -29.73 9.93 -40.42
N VAL A 287 -30.39 10.99 -40.92
CA VAL A 287 -31.50 11.63 -40.23
C VAL A 287 -32.71 10.68 -40.14
N LEU A 288 -33.06 10.00 -41.24
CA LEU A 288 -34.11 8.97 -41.22
C LEU A 288 -33.74 7.80 -40.30
N HIS A 289 -32.48 7.38 -40.24
CA HIS A 289 -32.02 6.32 -39.35
C HIS A 289 -32.20 6.72 -37.87
N MET A 290 -31.80 7.93 -37.48
CA MET A 290 -32.03 8.42 -36.11
C MET A 290 -33.51 8.54 -35.74
N MET A 291 -34.37 8.91 -36.70
CA MET A 291 -35.82 8.98 -36.49
C MET A 291 -36.47 7.59 -36.46
N LYS A 292 -35.97 6.63 -37.24
CA LYS A 292 -36.53 5.26 -37.34
C LYS A 292 -36.25 4.40 -36.10
N TYR A 293 -35.18 4.67 -35.35
CA TYR A 293 -34.85 3.94 -34.12
C TYR A 293 -35.30 4.63 -32.83
N ARG A 294 -36.13 5.68 -32.92
CA ARG A 294 -36.87 6.18 -31.77
C ARG A 294 -38.35 5.96 -31.98
N SER A 295 -38.85 4.87 -31.43
CA SER A 295 -40.28 4.69 -31.17
C SER A 295 -40.59 4.92 -29.68
N PRO A 296 -41.82 5.36 -29.38
CA PRO A 296 -42.16 6.21 -28.24
C PRO A 296 -42.87 5.45 -27.11
N CYS A 297 -42.71 5.88 -25.85
CA CYS A 297 -43.63 5.53 -24.77
C CYS A 297 -43.98 6.77 -23.94
N VAL A 298 -45.29 6.95 -23.78
CA VAL A 298 -45.99 8.08 -23.18
C VAL A 298 -46.47 7.64 -21.79
N SER A 299 -46.30 8.52 -20.79
CA SER A 299 -47.16 8.75 -19.60
C SER A 299 -47.79 7.57 -18.82
N SER A 300 -47.50 7.48 -17.51
CA SER A 300 -48.55 7.46 -16.46
C SER A 300 -48.01 7.64 -15.02
N GLN A 301 -48.59 8.60 -14.30
CA GLN A 301 -48.96 8.65 -12.86
C GLN A 301 -47.94 8.40 -11.72
N TYR A 302 -47.80 9.43 -10.87
CA TYR A 302 -47.39 9.49 -9.44
C TYR A 302 -48.28 8.60 -8.52
N PRO A 303 -48.01 8.36 -7.20
CA PRO A 303 -47.37 9.24 -6.17
C PRO A 303 -46.32 8.56 -5.22
N GLU A 304 -45.25 9.24 -4.76
CA GLU A 304 -45.07 10.10 -3.55
C GLU A 304 -44.39 9.39 -2.34
N LYS A 305 -43.51 10.15 -1.65
CA LYS A 305 -42.69 9.90 -0.42
C LYS A 305 -41.34 9.17 -0.63
N ALA A 306 -40.21 9.60 -0.09
CA ALA A 306 -39.90 10.58 0.96
C ALA A 306 -38.58 11.31 0.65
N GLU A 307 -38.50 12.57 1.09
CA GLU A 307 -37.29 13.38 1.09
C GLU A 307 -36.26 12.80 2.08
N CYS A 308 -34.99 12.74 1.67
CA CYS A 308 -33.89 12.79 2.63
C CYS A 308 -32.77 13.67 2.05
N ARG A 309 -32.56 14.80 2.72
CA ARG A 309 -31.52 15.78 2.41
C ARG A 309 -30.14 15.24 2.82
N VAL A 310 -29.20 15.39 1.89
CA VAL A 310 -27.76 15.68 2.09
C VAL A 310 -26.91 14.60 2.77
N SER A 311 -25.95 14.03 2.02
CA SER A 311 -24.54 14.43 2.18
C SER A 311 -23.65 13.86 1.08
N ARG A 312 -22.82 14.75 0.54
CA ARG A 312 -21.87 14.54 -0.55
C ARG A 312 -20.56 14.02 0.03
N ARG A 313 -20.17 12.79 -0.30
CA ARG A 313 -18.75 12.38 -0.34
C ARG A 313 -18.48 11.55 -1.59
N THR A 314 -17.95 12.25 -2.58
CA THR A 314 -17.27 11.69 -3.76
C THR A 314 -15.92 11.13 -3.33
N ILE A 315 -15.72 9.82 -3.45
CA ILE A 315 -14.38 9.25 -3.58
C ILE A 315 -14.23 8.83 -5.05
N ALA A 316 -13.29 9.49 -5.71
CA ALA A 316 -13.01 9.34 -7.12
C ALA A 316 -12.39 7.97 -7.41
N SER A 317 -13.09 7.14 -8.16
CA SER A 317 -12.53 5.99 -8.85
C SER A 317 -11.68 6.47 -10.04
N LYS A 318 -10.36 6.53 -9.85
CA LYS A 318 -9.42 6.75 -10.97
C LYS A 318 -9.38 5.48 -11.82
N SER A 319 -9.90 5.58 -13.04
CA SER A 319 -9.70 4.60 -14.11
C SER A 319 -8.90 5.26 -15.23
N VAL A 320 -7.76 4.67 -15.58
CA VAL A 320 -7.04 4.92 -16.85
C VAL A 320 -6.26 3.67 -17.25
N SER A 321 -6.89 2.89 -18.13
CA SER A 321 -6.38 2.30 -19.38
C SER A 321 -4.86 2.28 -19.62
N SER A 322 -4.34 1.10 -19.97
CA SER A 322 -3.65 0.86 -21.26
C SER A 322 -3.56 -0.64 -21.60
N CYS A 323 -3.77 -0.96 -22.88
CA CYS A 323 -3.74 -2.29 -23.48
C CYS A 323 -2.34 -2.58 -24.05
N SER A 324 -1.80 -3.78 -23.79
CA SER A 324 -0.85 -4.49 -24.68
C SER A 324 -0.90 -5.99 -24.39
N THR A 325 -0.83 -6.77 -25.45
CA THR A 325 -1.38 -8.12 -25.59
C THR A 325 -0.47 -9.25 -25.10
N SER A 326 -1.11 -10.27 -24.51
CA SER A 326 -0.72 -11.70 -24.41
C SER A 326 0.02 -12.25 -23.16
N SER A 327 0.14 -11.47 -22.07
CA SER A 327 0.22 -11.98 -20.67
C SER A 327 -0.94 -11.49 -19.79
N SER A 328 -1.84 -10.68 -20.36
CA SER A 328 -2.64 -9.71 -19.61
C SER A 328 -3.79 -10.31 -18.79
N VAL A 329 -4.33 -11.48 -19.13
CA VAL A 329 -5.52 -11.98 -18.42
C VAL A 329 -5.18 -12.36 -16.97
N THR A 330 -4.01 -12.95 -16.73
CA THR A 330 -3.57 -13.34 -15.38
C THR A 330 -3.10 -12.16 -14.54
N GLU A 331 -2.51 -11.13 -15.17
CA GLU A 331 -2.10 -9.88 -14.51
C GLU A 331 -3.33 -9.08 -14.11
N ASN A 332 -4.27 -8.85 -15.04
CA ASN A 332 -5.54 -8.18 -14.77
C ASN A 332 -6.38 -8.90 -13.69
N LEU A 333 -6.34 -10.25 -13.63
CA LEU A 333 -7.01 -11.01 -12.56
C LEU A 333 -6.32 -10.84 -11.21
N SER A 334 -4.99 -10.70 -11.20
CA SER A 334 -4.21 -10.46 -9.98
C SER A 334 -4.41 -9.03 -9.47
N ASP A 335 -4.51 -8.05 -10.36
CA ASP A 335 -4.85 -6.66 -10.02
C ASP A 335 -6.27 -6.56 -9.44
N LEU A 336 -7.23 -7.29 -10.02
CA LEU A 336 -8.59 -7.38 -9.49
C LEU A 336 -8.62 -8.07 -8.11
N LEU A 337 -7.84 -9.14 -7.92
CA LEU A 337 -7.72 -9.79 -6.61
C LEU A 337 -7.20 -8.79 -5.56
N LEU A 338 -6.16 -8.05 -5.92
CA LEU A 338 -5.54 -7.05 -5.04
C LEU A 338 -6.55 -5.97 -4.67
N ALA A 339 -7.30 -5.43 -5.63
CA ALA A 339 -8.32 -4.43 -5.37
C ALA A 339 -9.41 -4.92 -4.39
N ILE A 340 -9.90 -6.16 -4.56
CA ILE A 340 -10.92 -6.72 -3.65
C ILE A 340 -10.31 -6.99 -2.25
N GLN A 341 -9.04 -7.39 -2.18
CA GLN A 341 -8.34 -7.56 -0.91
C GLN A 341 -8.15 -6.23 -0.17
N ASP A 342 -7.81 -5.16 -0.88
CA ASP A 342 -7.69 -3.81 -0.32
C ASP A 342 -9.05 -3.30 0.19
N GLU A 343 -10.13 -3.51 -0.58
CA GLU A 343 -11.50 -3.18 -0.16
C GLU A 343 -11.95 -3.97 1.08
N LEU A 344 -11.57 -5.25 1.20
CA LEU A 344 -11.81 -6.04 2.40
C LEU A 344 -11.01 -5.52 3.59
N GLY A 345 -9.77 -5.07 3.36
CA GLY A 345 -8.94 -4.40 4.35
C GLY A 345 -9.60 -3.11 4.86
N GLN A 346 -10.09 -2.26 3.95
CA GLN A 346 -10.80 -1.03 4.30
C GLN A 346 -12.06 -1.30 5.13
N MET A 347 -12.88 -2.29 4.74
CA MET A 347 -14.05 -2.69 5.52
C MET A 347 -13.68 -3.28 6.89
N SER A 348 -12.54 -3.95 7.02
CA SER A 348 -12.07 -4.47 8.32
C SER A 348 -11.68 -3.33 9.26
N PHE A 349 -11.11 -2.24 8.73
CA PHE A 349 -10.85 -1.04 9.50
C PHE A 349 -12.15 -0.35 9.95
N GLU A 350 -13.11 -0.18 9.04
CA GLU A 350 -14.45 0.36 9.36
C GLU A 350 -15.16 -0.50 10.43
N HIS A 351 -15.01 -1.83 10.37
CA HIS A 351 -15.58 -2.73 11.37
C HIS A 351 -15.00 -2.47 12.76
N GLN A 352 -13.68 -2.32 12.86
CA GLN A 352 -13.04 -2.01 14.14
C GLN A 352 -13.43 -0.62 14.67
N GLU A 353 -13.60 0.36 13.77
CA GLU A 353 -14.05 1.70 14.13
C GLU A 353 -15.50 1.71 14.64
N LEU A 354 -16.42 1.01 13.95
CA LEU A 354 -17.81 0.88 14.38
C LEU A 354 -17.93 0.16 15.73
N VAL A 355 -17.17 -0.92 15.95
CA VAL A 355 -17.12 -1.62 17.25
C VAL A 355 -16.67 -0.67 18.37
N LYS A 356 -15.67 0.17 18.10
CA LYS A 356 -15.19 1.17 19.05
C LYS A 356 -16.27 2.22 19.35
N GLN A 357 -16.95 2.73 18.32
CA GLN A 357 -18.04 3.70 18.49
C GLN A 357 -19.21 3.13 19.28
N ILE A 358 -19.57 1.86 19.09
CA ILE A 358 -20.60 1.16 19.87
C ILE A 358 -20.24 1.11 21.36
N GLN A 359 -18.96 0.82 21.67
CA GLN A 359 -18.48 0.75 23.05
C GLN A 359 -18.42 2.12 23.74
N GLU A 360 -18.10 3.18 22.98
CA GLU A 360 -17.99 4.55 23.50
C GLU A 360 -19.35 5.26 23.64
N THR A 361 -20.40 4.77 22.98
CA THR A 361 -21.70 5.44 22.94
C THR A 361 -22.62 5.03 24.10
N GLU A 362 -22.95 6.00 24.96
CA GLU A 362 -23.87 5.81 26.08
C GLU A 362 -25.35 5.78 25.67
N ASN A 363 -25.71 6.43 24.55
CA ASN A 363 -27.08 6.50 24.04
C ASN A 363 -27.52 5.16 23.40
N CYS A 364 -28.58 4.55 23.93
CA CYS A 364 -29.06 3.25 23.46
C CYS A 364 -29.57 3.28 22.01
N GLU A 365 -30.26 4.32 21.56
CA GLU A 365 -30.81 4.39 20.19
C GLU A 365 -29.68 4.45 19.15
N VAL A 366 -28.65 5.28 19.41
CA VAL A 366 -27.48 5.41 18.55
C VAL A 366 -26.65 4.11 18.53
N ARG A 367 -26.61 3.41 19.67
CA ARG A 367 -25.93 2.11 19.76
C ARG A 367 -26.61 1.05 18.90
N GLU A 368 -27.93 0.95 18.96
CA GLU A 368 -28.71 0.04 18.11
C GLU A 368 -28.54 0.36 16.61
N ASP A 369 -28.47 1.64 16.26
CA ASP A 369 -28.17 2.07 14.88
C ASP A 369 -26.79 1.63 14.41
N LEU A 370 -25.75 1.84 15.23
CA LEU A 370 -24.38 1.44 14.93
C LEU A 370 -24.24 -0.09 14.85
N GLU A 371 -24.94 -0.84 15.72
CA GLU A 371 -24.99 -2.31 15.67
C GLU A 371 -25.63 -2.80 14.36
N ARG A 372 -26.71 -2.17 13.90
CA ARG A 372 -27.31 -2.46 12.59
C ARG A 372 -26.35 -2.18 11.44
N GLU A 373 -25.59 -1.08 11.51
CA GLU A 373 -24.59 -0.74 10.50
C GLU A 373 -23.44 -1.76 10.49
N LEU A 374 -22.99 -2.18 11.67
CA LEU A 374 -21.97 -3.22 11.84
C LEU A 374 -22.42 -4.55 11.21
N ASP A 375 -23.65 -4.98 11.46
CA ASP A 375 -24.23 -6.20 10.86
C ASP A 375 -24.29 -6.10 9.33
N CYS A 376 -24.65 -4.94 8.80
CA CYS A 376 -24.64 -4.70 7.35
C CYS A 376 -23.22 -4.73 6.78
N LEU A 377 -22.24 -4.20 7.51
CA LEU A 377 -20.83 -4.24 7.12
C LEU A 377 -20.28 -5.67 7.13
N VAL A 378 -20.58 -6.48 8.15
CA VAL A 378 -20.17 -7.88 8.24
C VAL A 378 -20.69 -8.68 7.04
N LYS A 379 -21.97 -8.52 6.69
CA LYS A 379 -22.53 -9.16 5.48
C LYS A 379 -21.77 -8.76 4.21
N ARG A 380 -21.37 -7.50 4.08
CA ARG A 380 -20.54 -7.03 2.94
C ARG A 380 -19.14 -7.64 2.96
N MET A 381 -18.52 -7.77 4.13
CA MET A 381 -17.22 -8.43 4.30
C MET A 381 -17.28 -9.91 3.89
N GLU A 382 -18.31 -10.63 4.30
CA GLU A 382 -18.54 -12.03 3.89
C GLU A 382 -18.67 -12.16 2.37
N ILE A 383 -19.50 -11.31 1.74
CA ILE A 383 -19.68 -11.30 0.29
C ILE A 383 -18.34 -11.04 -0.42
N LYS A 384 -17.50 -10.12 0.06
CA LYS A 384 -16.17 -9.90 -0.52
C LYS A 384 -15.23 -11.08 -0.27
N GLY A 385 -15.27 -11.70 0.90
CA GLY A 385 -14.52 -12.93 1.20
C GLY A 385 -14.87 -14.07 0.21
N ASP A 386 -16.14 -14.22 -0.12
CA ASP A 386 -16.62 -15.15 -1.14
C ASP A 386 -16.12 -14.78 -2.54
N GLN A 387 -16.11 -13.48 -2.89
CA GLN A 387 -15.57 -13.00 -4.17
C GLN A 387 -14.08 -13.33 -4.30
N ILE A 388 -13.27 -13.08 -3.28
CA ILE A 388 -11.84 -13.43 -3.25
C ILE A 388 -11.67 -14.94 -3.41
N SER A 389 -12.47 -15.74 -2.70
CA SER A 389 -12.39 -17.20 -2.77
C SER A 389 -12.71 -17.73 -4.17
N LYS A 390 -13.75 -17.19 -4.81
CA LYS A 390 -14.11 -17.51 -6.21
C LYS A 390 -13.00 -17.09 -7.18
N LEU A 391 -12.44 -15.89 -6.99
CA LEU A 391 -11.39 -15.34 -7.85
C LEU A 391 -10.09 -16.15 -7.74
N LYS A 392 -9.67 -16.51 -6.52
CA LYS A 392 -8.51 -17.38 -6.27
C LYS A 392 -8.69 -18.78 -6.89
N LYS A 393 -9.89 -19.35 -6.79
CA LYS A 393 -10.22 -20.63 -7.43
C LYS A 393 -10.11 -20.54 -8.95
N HIS A 394 -10.61 -19.45 -9.54
CA HIS A 394 -10.47 -19.21 -10.97
C HIS A 394 -9.00 -19.02 -11.38
N GLN A 395 -8.23 -18.24 -10.63
CA GLN A 395 -6.79 -18.05 -10.87
C GLN A 395 -6.01 -19.37 -10.82
N ALA A 396 -6.33 -20.25 -9.87
CA ALA A 396 -5.74 -21.59 -9.79
C ALA A 396 -6.15 -22.50 -10.95
N SER A 397 -7.37 -22.34 -11.48
CA SER A 397 -7.85 -23.07 -12.66
C SER A 397 -7.25 -22.57 -13.97
N VAL A 398 -6.84 -21.29 -14.05
CA VAL A 398 -6.21 -20.69 -15.23
C VAL A 398 -4.70 -20.95 -15.25
N ARG A 399 -4.07 -21.20 -14.09
CA ARG A 399 -2.65 -21.54 -13.95
C ARG A 399 -2.35 -23.05 -14.06
N LYS A 400 -3.37 -23.91 -14.00
CA LYS A 400 -3.29 -25.34 -14.35
C LYS A 400 -3.54 -25.49 -15.84
#